data_AF-A0A4Q4M712-F1
#
_entry.id   AF-A0A4Q4M712-F1
#
_cell.length_a   1.000
_cell.length_b   1.000
_cell.length_c   1.000
_cell.angle_alpha   90.00
_cell.angle_beta   90.00
_cell.angle_gamma   90.00
#
_symmetry.space_group_name_H-M   'P 1'
#
loop_
_entity.id
_entity.type
_entity.pdbx_description
1 polymer ?
#
loop_
_entity_poly.entity_id
_entity_poly.type
_entity_poly.pdbx_seq_one_letter_code
_entity_poly.pdbx_strand_id
1 'polypeptide(L)'
;MVGDYLLYIYPLIPVVHRPSFCLALNEDRDNYDDDFLGLLIALCAIVVALLPSKYESYRRLDLSMALSRAVMLDRCHGFLIALRTPDFFEKIGFSKWAASYLMAIAFFQVGKPNHARMIEVESMQLGRLLELHRVDRYEELDCIEKQLRRKGFWLLFYGYVHSEVQNFRKEKLSFLDHATMATTNLKALMPVEVEDEHIFKHETISSPTSEVSMTTGFIIHSRLFWQAIENPYGNERGECLCCRDHSPAAQVAHLERRLQDLKYALDDAPRPFRQYALSDFDSASHSLSSSQLGTLRANIHVTHLWLQSMLLDQLDLLTSPEQHWHEREDISTQLLHVLHNTPQADIEPNGLHLVYKVRDVAVGLLACPYEPPDPSAKRAQEYVKAFTDIMARLDASETINTANLQSWIDTGRQSV
;
A
#
# COMPACT_ATOMS: atom_id res chain seq x y z
N MET A 1 -20.57 -3.62 -6.15
CA MET A 1 -19.20 -3.21 -6.58
C MET A 1 -18.83 -1.82 -6.09
N VAL A 2 -19.39 -0.71 -6.60
CA VAL A 2 -19.00 0.64 -6.12
C VAL A 2 -19.23 0.82 -4.61
N GLY A 3 -20.36 0.36 -4.08
CA GLY A 3 -20.60 0.34 -2.64
C GLY A 3 -19.57 -0.49 -1.87
N ASP A 4 -19.12 -1.62 -2.43
CA ASP A 4 -18.06 -2.46 -1.85
C ASP A 4 -16.69 -1.76 -1.89
N TYR A 5 -16.40 -1.01 -2.96
CA TYR A 5 -15.21 -0.16 -3.00
C TYR A 5 -15.23 0.85 -1.84
N LEU A 6 -16.31 1.61 -1.68
CA LEU A 6 -16.43 2.63 -0.63
C LEU A 6 -16.35 2.03 0.78
N LEU A 7 -16.88 0.83 0.98
CA LEU A 7 -16.88 0.17 2.29
C LEU A 7 -15.55 -0.49 2.63
N TYR A 8 -14.99 -1.30 1.73
CA TYR A 8 -13.87 -2.20 2.04
C TYR A 8 -12.52 -1.75 1.50
N ILE A 9 -12.48 -1.01 0.38
CA ILE A 9 -11.22 -0.70 -0.32
C ILE A 9 -10.81 0.76 -0.16
N TYR A 10 -11.78 1.68 -0.15
CA TYR A 10 -11.55 3.11 0.05
C TYR A 10 -10.70 3.43 1.30
N PRO A 11 -10.86 2.75 2.47
CA PRO A 11 -9.99 3.00 3.62
C PRO A 11 -8.49 2.84 3.30
N LEU A 12 -8.14 1.96 2.36
CA LEU A 12 -6.77 1.66 1.97
C LEU A 12 -6.33 2.45 0.73
N ILE A 13 -7.23 2.64 -0.25
CA ILE A 13 -6.95 3.27 -1.54
C ILE A 13 -7.96 4.39 -1.82
N PRO A 14 -7.90 5.53 -1.09
CA PRO A 14 -8.87 6.62 -1.19
C PRO A 14 -8.56 7.54 -2.38
N VAL A 15 -8.86 7.07 -3.60
CA VAL A 15 -8.59 7.80 -4.87
C VAL A 15 -9.77 8.61 -5.38
N VAL A 16 -10.81 8.78 -4.57
CA VAL A 16 -11.96 9.63 -4.88
C VAL A 16 -12.29 10.51 -3.69
N HIS A 17 -12.97 11.62 -3.97
CA HIS A 17 -13.59 12.43 -2.93
C HIS A 17 -15.06 12.01 -2.83
N ARG A 18 -15.46 11.38 -1.71
CA ARG A 18 -16.73 10.64 -1.61
C ARG A 18 -17.95 11.50 -2.00
N PRO A 19 -18.17 12.71 -1.45
CA PRO A 19 -19.33 13.51 -1.80
C PRO A 19 -19.42 13.86 -3.29
N SER A 20 -18.31 14.31 -3.90
CA SER A 20 -18.33 14.69 -5.32
C SER A 20 -18.43 13.49 -6.25
N PHE A 21 -17.87 12.34 -5.84
CA PHE A 21 -17.97 11.09 -6.59
C PHE A 21 -19.41 10.54 -6.56
N CYS A 22 -20.05 10.50 -5.39
CA CYS A 22 -21.45 10.09 -5.25
C CYS A 22 -22.39 11.03 -6.01
N LEU A 23 -22.12 12.35 -5.99
CA LEU A 23 -22.87 13.31 -6.81
C LEU A 23 -22.73 13.00 -8.30
N ALA A 24 -21.50 12.80 -8.79
CA ALA A 24 -21.25 12.47 -10.20
C ALA A 24 -21.93 11.16 -10.65
N LEU A 25 -22.01 10.16 -9.77
CA LEU A 25 -22.76 8.93 -10.00
C LEU A 25 -24.26 9.18 -10.10
N ASN A 26 -24.83 9.98 -9.20
CA ASN A 26 -26.27 10.30 -9.22
C ASN A 26 -26.67 11.17 -10.42
N GLU A 27 -25.71 11.88 -11.02
CA GLU A 27 -25.88 12.68 -12.23
C GLU A 27 -25.62 11.89 -13.52
N ASP A 28 -25.41 10.57 -13.43
CA ASP A 28 -25.09 9.66 -14.53
C ASP A 28 -23.96 10.20 -15.43
N ARG A 29 -22.93 10.79 -14.79
CA ARG A 29 -21.83 11.49 -15.48
C ARG A 29 -21.04 10.58 -16.42
N ASP A 30 -21.05 9.28 -16.17
CA ASP A 30 -20.40 8.25 -16.97
C ASP A 30 -20.97 8.12 -18.39
N ASN A 31 -22.19 8.64 -18.64
CA ASN A 31 -22.77 8.66 -19.98
C ASN A 31 -22.11 9.68 -20.94
N TYR A 32 -21.37 10.67 -20.43
CA TYR A 32 -20.83 11.76 -21.23
C TYR A 32 -19.41 12.23 -20.82
N ASP A 33 -18.82 11.62 -19.80
CA ASP A 33 -17.45 11.87 -19.36
C ASP A 33 -16.65 10.56 -19.37
N ASP A 34 -15.85 10.36 -20.43
CA ASP A 34 -15.04 9.15 -20.63
C ASP A 34 -14.00 8.94 -19.51
N ASP A 35 -13.49 10.02 -18.90
CA ASP A 35 -12.52 9.93 -17.80
C ASP A 35 -13.20 9.42 -16.52
N PHE A 36 -14.42 9.86 -16.26
CA PHE A 36 -15.22 9.37 -15.15
C PHE A 36 -15.68 7.93 -15.36
N LEU A 37 -16.14 7.58 -16.56
CA LEU A 37 -16.47 6.19 -16.93
C LEU A 37 -15.24 5.28 -16.77
N GLY A 38 -14.06 5.73 -17.23
CA GLY A 38 -12.81 5.01 -17.04
C GLY A 38 -12.47 4.79 -15.57
N LEU A 39 -12.65 5.80 -14.73
CA LEU A 39 -12.49 5.65 -13.28
C LEU A 39 -13.43 4.61 -12.69
N LEU A 40 -14.72 4.59 -13.07
CA LEU A 40 -15.68 3.59 -12.61
C LEU A 40 -15.28 2.16 -13.01
N ILE A 41 -14.84 1.96 -14.25
CA ILE A 41 -14.34 0.66 -14.71
C ILE A 41 -13.16 0.20 -13.87
N ALA A 42 -12.21 1.08 -13.58
CA ALA A 42 -11.04 0.76 -12.75
C ALA A 42 -11.41 0.48 -11.28
N LEU A 43 -12.40 1.20 -10.72
CA LEU A 43 -12.95 0.95 -9.38
C LEU A 43 -13.64 -0.43 -9.29
N CYS A 44 -14.39 -0.82 -10.32
CA CYS A 44 -14.96 -2.17 -10.40
C CYS A 44 -13.87 -3.24 -10.55
N ALA A 45 -12.84 -2.98 -11.36
CA ALA A 45 -11.74 -3.92 -11.56
C ALA A 45 -10.95 -4.16 -10.27
N ILE A 46 -10.65 -3.12 -9.48
CA ILE A 46 -9.97 -3.30 -8.20
C ILE A 46 -10.84 -4.07 -7.18
N VAL A 47 -12.17 -3.86 -7.18
CA VAL A 47 -13.11 -4.62 -6.33
C VAL A 47 -13.07 -6.10 -6.68
N VAL A 48 -13.16 -6.43 -7.97
CA VAL A 48 -13.04 -7.80 -8.45
C VAL A 48 -11.70 -8.40 -8.03
N ALA A 49 -10.62 -7.64 -8.15
CA ALA A 49 -9.27 -8.12 -7.86
C ALA A 49 -9.03 -8.38 -6.36
N LEU A 50 -9.45 -7.46 -5.48
CA LEU A 50 -9.18 -7.52 -4.04
C LEU A 50 -10.21 -8.31 -3.24
N LEU A 51 -11.44 -8.51 -3.74
CA LEU A 51 -12.51 -9.23 -3.02
C LEU A 51 -12.90 -10.55 -3.71
N PRO A 52 -12.00 -11.56 -3.76
CA PRO A 52 -12.31 -12.88 -4.31
C PRO A 52 -13.59 -13.50 -3.70
N SER A 53 -13.82 -13.31 -2.41
CA SER A 53 -14.97 -13.86 -1.69
C SER A 53 -16.31 -13.38 -2.26
N LYS A 54 -16.35 -12.16 -2.83
CA LYS A 54 -17.56 -11.56 -3.41
C LYS A 54 -17.75 -11.82 -4.90
N TYR A 55 -16.71 -12.30 -5.59
CA TYR A 55 -16.75 -12.41 -7.05
C TYR A 55 -17.87 -13.32 -7.55
N GLU A 56 -18.09 -14.46 -6.89
CA GLU A 56 -19.15 -15.38 -7.24
C GLU A 56 -20.55 -14.79 -7.03
N SER A 57 -20.72 -13.94 -6.01
CA SER A 57 -21.97 -13.21 -5.80
C SER A 57 -22.26 -12.23 -6.93
N TYR A 58 -21.23 -11.51 -7.42
CA TYR A 58 -21.41 -10.62 -8.58
C TYR A 58 -21.79 -11.39 -9.84
N ARG A 59 -21.12 -12.52 -10.11
CA ARG A 59 -21.43 -13.39 -11.26
C ARG A 59 -22.84 -13.96 -11.27
N ARG A 60 -23.43 -14.18 -10.10
CA ARG A 60 -24.83 -14.63 -9.98
C ARG A 60 -25.83 -13.53 -10.30
N LEU A 61 -25.45 -12.26 -10.07
CA LEU A 61 -26.27 -11.10 -10.40
C LEU A 61 -26.18 -10.75 -11.89
N ASP A 62 -25.01 -10.94 -12.49
CA ASP A 62 -24.77 -10.72 -13.92
C ASP A 62 -23.99 -11.89 -14.55
N LEU A 63 -24.73 -12.71 -15.31
CA LEU A 63 -24.18 -13.90 -15.98
C LEU A 63 -23.22 -13.56 -17.14
N SER A 64 -23.15 -12.29 -17.57
CA SER A 64 -22.20 -11.86 -18.61
C SER A 64 -20.76 -11.74 -18.10
N MET A 65 -20.59 -11.67 -16.77
CA MET A 65 -19.30 -11.61 -16.12
C MET A 65 -18.43 -12.83 -16.44
N ALA A 66 -17.12 -12.60 -16.59
CA ALA A 66 -16.18 -13.67 -16.93
C ALA A 66 -16.12 -14.77 -15.85
N LEU A 67 -15.76 -15.99 -16.23
CA LEU A 67 -15.60 -17.09 -15.28
C LEU A 67 -14.48 -16.84 -14.27
N SER A 68 -13.36 -16.26 -14.72
CA SER A 68 -12.21 -15.93 -13.87
C SER A 68 -12.03 -14.42 -13.71
N ARG A 69 -11.49 -13.99 -12.56
CA ARG A 69 -11.22 -12.57 -12.33
C ARG A 69 -10.15 -12.06 -13.27
N ALA A 70 -9.12 -12.85 -13.54
CA ALA A 70 -8.05 -12.48 -14.45
C ALA A 70 -8.56 -12.12 -15.87
N VAL A 71 -9.59 -12.83 -16.37
CA VAL A 71 -10.23 -12.52 -17.66
C VAL A 71 -11.16 -11.31 -17.53
N MET A 72 -11.86 -11.13 -16.40
CA MET A 72 -12.65 -9.93 -16.15
C MET A 72 -11.76 -8.67 -16.20
N LEU A 73 -10.59 -8.73 -15.58
CA LEU A 73 -9.61 -7.63 -15.59
C LEU A 73 -9.08 -7.34 -16.99
N ASP A 74 -8.85 -8.35 -17.83
CA ASP A 74 -8.48 -8.14 -19.24
C ASP A 74 -9.58 -7.37 -20.00
N ARG A 75 -10.86 -7.71 -19.75
CA ARG A 75 -12.00 -6.99 -20.34
C ARG A 75 -12.06 -5.54 -19.85
N CYS A 76 -11.96 -5.31 -18.54
CA CYS A 76 -11.93 -3.97 -17.96
C CYS A 76 -10.79 -3.14 -18.57
N HIS A 77 -9.59 -3.71 -18.68
CA HIS A 77 -8.46 -3.02 -19.31
C HIS A 77 -8.70 -2.74 -20.79
N GLY A 78 -9.27 -3.69 -21.55
CA GLY A 78 -9.64 -3.48 -22.94
C GLY A 78 -10.61 -2.30 -23.13
N PHE A 79 -11.62 -2.18 -22.26
CA PHE A 79 -12.52 -1.02 -22.26
C PHE A 79 -11.78 0.28 -21.96
N LEU A 80 -10.88 0.29 -20.96
CA LEU A 80 -10.09 1.48 -20.64
C LEU A 80 -9.19 1.93 -21.81
N ILE A 81 -8.60 0.99 -22.54
CA ILE A 81 -7.83 1.31 -23.74
C ILE A 81 -8.74 1.88 -24.83
N ALA A 82 -9.94 1.32 -25.01
CA ALA A 82 -10.89 1.81 -26.00
C ALA A 82 -11.42 3.23 -25.74
N LEU A 83 -11.44 3.67 -24.46
CA LEU A 83 -11.80 5.04 -24.08
C LEU A 83 -10.69 6.07 -24.39
N ARG A 84 -9.49 5.64 -24.79
CA ARG A 84 -8.39 6.57 -25.07
C ARG A 84 -8.56 7.23 -26.43
N THR A 85 -9.04 8.48 -26.40
CA THR A 85 -9.02 9.37 -27.58
C THR A 85 -7.58 9.74 -28.00
N PRO A 86 -7.36 10.25 -29.23
CA PRO A 86 -6.04 10.74 -29.66
C PRO A 86 -5.42 11.78 -28.70
N ASP A 87 -6.25 12.60 -28.05
CA ASP A 87 -5.82 13.64 -27.11
C ASP A 87 -5.68 13.11 -25.66
N PHE A 88 -5.75 11.80 -25.45
CA PHE A 88 -5.79 11.22 -24.10
C PHE A 88 -4.62 11.68 -23.22
N PHE A 89 -3.41 11.71 -23.78
CA PHE A 89 -2.20 12.16 -23.07
C PHE A 89 -1.98 13.68 -23.11
N GLU A 90 -2.70 14.40 -23.97
CA GLU A 90 -2.65 15.87 -24.03
C GLU A 90 -3.46 16.50 -22.89
N LYS A 91 -4.45 15.77 -22.35
CA LYS A 91 -5.31 16.23 -21.24
C LYS A 91 -5.14 15.31 -20.04
N ILE A 92 -4.26 15.64 -19.11
CA ILE A 92 -4.04 14.80 -17.91
C ILE A 92 -4.96 15.26 -16.77
N GLY A 93 -5.51 14.31 -16.02
CA GLY A 93 -6.36 14.56 -14.86
C GLY A 93 -6.20 13.48 -13.79
N PHE A 94 -6.62 13.79 -12.56
CA PHE A 94 -6.50 12.87 -11.42
C PHE A 94 -7.24 11.55 -11.66
N SER A 95 -8.41 11.58 -12.32
CA SER A 95 -9.17 10.36 -12.68
C SER A 95 -8.37 9.41 -13.58
N LYS A 96 -7.60 9.93 -14.54
CA LYS A 96 -6.73 9.11 -15.42
C LYS A 96 -5.61 8.46 -14.62
N TRP A 97 -4.98 9.22 -13.73
CA TRP A 97 -3.98 8.69 -12.81
C TRP A 97 -4.57 7.59 -11.92
N ALA A 98 -5.72 7.86 -11.29
CA ALA A 98 -6.40 6.91 -10.40
C ALA A 98 -6.79 5.63 -11.14
N ALA A 99 -7.36 5.73 -12.35
CA ALA A 99 -7.72 4.57 -13.16
C ALA A 99 -6.50 3.69 -13.51
N SER A 100 -5.38 4.33 -13.90
CA SER A 100 -4.12 3.63 -14.18
C SER A 100 -3.56 2.96 -12.92
N TYR A 101 -3.49 3.69 -11.79
CA TYR A 101 -3.01 3.18 -10.51
C TYR A 101 -3.84 1.98 -10.00
N LEU A 102 -5.17 2.08 -10.04
CA LEU A 102 -6.08 1.00 -9.65
C LEU A 102 -5.92 -0.24 -10.53
N MET A 103 -5.75 -0.07 -11.86
CA MET A 103 -5.51 -1.22 -12.74
C MET A 103 -4.16 -1.88 -12.53
N ALA A 104 -3.11 -1.11 -12.26
CA ALA A 104 -1.80 -1.68 -11.93
C ALA A 104 -1.91 -2.62 -10.72
N ILE A 105 -2.59 -2.17 -9.66
CA ILE A 105 -2.84 -2.99 -8.49
C ILE A 105 -3.73 -4.18 -8.84
N ALA A 106 -4.83 -3.98 -9.56
CA ALA A 106 -5.76 -5.06 -9.89
C ALA A 106 -5.05 -6.22 -10.61
N PHE A 107 -4.21 -5.93 -11.60
CA PHE A 107 -3.42 -6.96 -12.29
C PHE A 107 -2.39 -7.62 -11.38
N PHE A 108 -1.80 -6.87 -10.46
CA PHE A 108 -0.90 -7.44 -9.46
C PHE A 108 -1.63 -8.48 -8.59
N GLN A 109 -2.84 -8.16 -8.11
CA GLN A 109 -3.65 -9.06 -7.25
C GLN A 109 -4.02 -10.39 -7.90
N VAL A 110 -4.26 -10.40 -9.21
CA VAL A 110 -4.58 -11.65 -9.94
C VAL A 110 -3.34 -12.43 -10.39
N GLY A 111 -2.14 -11.92 -10.13
CA GLY A 111 -0.87 -12.59 -10.47
C GLY A 111 -0.37 -12.32 -11.89
N LYS A 112 -0.73 -11.19 -12.51
CA LYS A 112 -0.27 -10.77 -13.86
C LYS A 112 0.80 -9.67 -13.77
N PRO A 113 2.05 -9.99 -13.35
CA PRO A 113 3.06 -8.99 -13.00
C PRO A 113 3.50 -8.11 -14.18
N ASN A 114 3.51 -8.65 -15.41
CA ASN A 114 3.95 -7.88 -16.58
C ASN A 114 2.94 -6.77 -16.95
N HIS A 115 1.64 -7.06 -16.89
CA HIS A 115 0.60 -6.04 -17.08
C HIS A 115 0.65 -5.00 -15.97
N ALA A 116 0.71 -5.46 -14.71
CA ALA A 116 0.81 -4.59 -13.55
C ALA A 116 1.98 -3.62 -13.68
N ARG A 117 3.18 -4.11 -14.05
CA ARG A 117 4.39 -3.30 -14.22
C ARG A 117 4.27 -2.23 -15.30
N MET A 118 3.73 -2.55 -16.48
CA MET A 118 3.59 -1.56 -17.56
C MET A 118 2.63 -0.44 -17.16
N ILE A 119 1.51 -0.79 -16.54
CA ILE A 119 0.50 0.17 -16.09
C ILE A 119 1.02 0.97 -14.87
N GLU A 120 1.78 0.33 -13.98
CA GLU A 120 2.44 0.99 -12.85
C GLU A 120 3.35 2.13 -13.34
N VAL A 121 4.19 1.88 -14.36
CA VAL A 121 5.04 2.92 -14.96
C VAL A 121 4.22 4.07 -15.57
N GLU A 122 3.12 3.75 -16.27
CA GLU A 122 2.18 4.77 -16.77
C GLU A 122 1.61 5.62 -15.64
N SER A 123 1.14 4.98 -14.55
CA SER A 123 0.59 5.67 -13.38
C SER A 123 1.63 6.58 -12.70
N MET A 124 2.90 6.15 -12.60
CA MET A 124 3.99 6.97 -12.08
C MET A 124 4.23 8.19 -12.97
N GLN A 125 4.20 8.01 -14.29
CA GLN A 125 4.38 9.12 -15.23
C GLN A 125 3.22 10.13 -15.15
N LEU A 126 1.97 9.66 -15.09
CA LEU A 126 0.81 10.53 -14.86
C LEU A 126 0.93 11.30 -13.54
N GLY A 127 1.40 10.64 -12.47
CA GLY A 127 1.63 11.27 -11.18
C GLY A 127 2.70 12.37 -11.23
N ARG A 128 3.72 12.24 -12.09
CA ARG A 128 4.71 13.31 -12.30
C ARG A 128 4.14 14.48 -13.10
N LEU A 129 3.36 14.20 -14.14
CA LEU A 129 2.72 15.23 -14.97
C LEU A 129 1.66 16.02 -14.18
N LEU A 130 0.99 15.39 -13.24
CA LEU A 130 0.10 16.05 -12.26
C LEU A 130 0.88 16.74 -11.12
N GLU A 131 2.21 16.68 -11.15
CA GLU A 131 3.09 17.27 -10.14
C GLU A 131 2.71 16.86 -8.71
N LEU A 132 2.32 15.60 -8.50
CA LEU A 132 1.85 15.12 -7.18
C LEU A 132 2.88 15.34 -6.06
N HIS A 133 4.17 15.39 -6.40
CA HIS A 133 5.28 15.61 -5.48
C HIS A 133 5.62 17.10 -5.24
N ARG A 134 4.98 18.04 -5.95
CA ARG A 134 5.27 19.49 -5.89
C ARG A 134 4.14 20.24 -5.19
N VAL A 135 4.16 20.23 -3.86
CA VAL A 135 3.14 20.94 -3.06
C VAL A 135 3.08 22.45 -3.35
N ASP A 136 4.18 23.05 -3.80
CA ASP A 136 4.25 24.45 -4.24
C ASP A 136 3.37 24.76 -5.45
N ARG A 137 3.03 23.75 -6.26
CA ARG A 137 2.15 23.86 -7.43
C ARG A 137 0.67 23.77 -7.09
N TYR A 138 0.35 23.56 -5.82
CA TYR A 138 -1.03 23.33 -5.42
C TYR A 138 -1.81 24.62 -5.21
N GLU A 139 -1.17 25.79 -5.17
CA GLU A 139 -1.80 27.07 -4.78
C GLU A 139 -3.14 27.32 -5.49
N GLU A 140 -3.16 27.17 -6.81
CA GLU A 140 -4.31 27.42 -7.70
C GLU A 140 -5.38 26.31 -7.69
N LEU A 141 -5.10 25.16 -7.08
CA LEU A 141 -6.02 24.02 -7.04
C LEU A 141 -7.12 24.23 -6.00
N ASP A 142 -8.31 23.67 -6.27
CA ASP A 142 -9.37 23.62 -5.27
C ASP A 142 -9.02 22.66 -4.12
N CYS A 143 -9.72 22.74 -2.99
CA CYS A 143 -9.36 21.96 -1.80
C CYS A 143 -9.57 20.45 -1.98
N ILE A 144 -10.52 20.05 -2.83
CA ILE A 144 -10.77 18.64 -3.14
C ILE A 144 -9.59 18.08 -3.93
N GLU A 145 -9.19 18.77 -5.00
CA GLU A 145 -8.05 18.38 -5.83
C GLU A 145 -6.74 18.37 -5.02
N LYS A 146 -6.52 19.37 -4.15
CA LYS A 146 -5.39 19.39 -3.19
C LYS A 146 -5.35 18.12 -2.35
N GLN A 147 -6.48 17.72 -1.76
CA GLN A 147 -6.56 16.54 -0.91
C GLN A 147 -6.34 15.25 -1.72
N LEU A 148 -6.93 15.15 -2.91
CA LEU A 148 -6.75 14.01 -3.79
C LEU A 148 -5.29 13.85 -4.21
N ARG A 149 -4.61 14.92 -4.61
CA ARG A 149 -3.19 14.86 -4.99
C ARG A 149 -2.28 14.48 -3.83
N ARG A 150 -2.56 14.94 -2.61
CA ARG A 150 -1.87 14.46 -1.39
C ARG A 150 -2.05 12.97 -1.18
N LYS A 151 -3.29 12.47 -1.22
CA LYS A 151 -3.57 11.02 -1.10
C LYS A 151 -2.86 10.23 -2.20
N GLY A 152 -2.89 10.72 -3.44
CA GLY A 152 -2.23 10.10 -4.59
C GLY A 152 -0.71 10.07 -4.50
N PHE A 153 -0.10 11.12 -3.98
CA PHE A 153 1.34 11.15 -3.69
C PHE A 153 1.74 10.00 -2.75
N TRP A 154 1.04 9.84 -1.62
CA TRP A 154 1.38 8.80 -0.64
C TRP A 154 1.16 7.39 -1.17
N LEU A 155 0.11 7.19 -1.97
CA LEU A 155 -0.14 5.91 -2.65
C LEU A 155 1.01 5.50 -3.61
N LEU A 156 1.64 6.46 -4.30
CA LEU A 156 2.85 6.21 -5.08
C LEU A 156 4.12 6.10 -4.21
N PHE A 157 4.19 6.87 -3.12
CA PHE A 157 5.31 6.85 -2.17
C PHE A 157 5.46 5.49 -1.50
N TYR A 158 4.36 4.77 -1.22
CA TYR A 158 4.43 3.40 -0.70
C TYR A 158 5.19 2.48 -1.65
N GLY A 159 4.93 2.59 -2.96
CA GLY A 159 5.65 1.86 -4.01
C GLY A 159 7.13 2.21 -4.04
N TYR A 160 7.47 3.50 -3.86
CA TYR A 160 8.86 3.94 -3.73
C TYR A 160 9.57 3.30 -2.53
N VAL A 161 8.99 3.34 -1.34
CA VAL A 161 9.60 2.71 -0.15
C VAL A 161 9.75 1.21 -0.35
N HIS A 162 8.74 0.54 -0.92
CA HIS A 162 8.84 -0.87 -1.31
C HIS A 162 10.04 -1.11 -2.25
N SER A 163 10.31 -0.27 -3.25
CA SER A 163 11.50 -0.44 -4.09
C SER A 163 12.82 -0.25 -3.34
N GLU A 164 12.88 0.67 -2.37
CA GLU A 164 14.10 0.96 -1.62
C GLU A 164 14.43 -0.13 -0.58
N VAL A 165 13.43 -0.66 0.12
CA VAL A 165 13.66 -1.60 1.23
C VAL A 165 13.72 -3.06 0.79
N GLN A 166 12.99 -3.43 -0.26
CA GLN A 166 12.73 -4.83 -0.61
C GLN A 166 13.70 -5.36 -1.68
N ASN A 167 14.54 -4.52 -2.32
CA ASN A 167 15.52 -4.89 -3.39
C ASN A 167 14.95 -5.74 -4.57
N PHE A 168 13.65 -6.04 -4.59
CA PHE A 168 13.01 -7.04 -5.45
C PHE A 168 12.96 -6.63 -6.92
N ARG A 169 13.21 -5.35 -7.22
CA ARG A 169 13.16 -4.82 -8.59
C ARG A 169 14.34 -3.89 -8.81
N LYS A 170 15.41 -4.40 -9.43
CA LYS A 170 16.50 -3.57 -10.00
C LYS A 170 16.06 -2.75 -11.23
N GLU A 171 14.75 -2.59 -11.43
CA GLU A 171 14.19 -1.80 -12.52
C GLU A 171 14.27 -0.32 -12.12
N LYS A 172 15.06 0.45 -12.86
CA LYS A 172 15.44 1.83 -12.51
C LYS A 172 14.33 2.88 -12.69
N LEU A 173 13.07 2.47 -12.86
CA LEU A 173 11.95 3.37 -13.07
C LEU A 173 11.19 3.54 -11.75
N SER A 174 11.58 4.55 -10.97
CA SER A 174 10.91 4.93 -9.71
C SER A 174 10.21 6.26 -9.87
N PHE A 175 8.98 6.40 -9.35
CA PHE A 175 8.24 7.67 -9.30
C PHE A 175 9.11 8.85 -8.82
N LEU A 176 9.90 8.62 -7.78
CA LEU A 176 10.77 9.61 -7.13
C LEU A 176 12.23 9.19 -7.29
N ASP A 177 13.09 10.12 -7.74
CA ASP A 177 14.53 9.96 -7.71
C ASP A 177 15.14 10.65 -6.47
N HIS A 178 16.42 10.43 -6.21
CA HIS A 178 17.10 11.01 -5.04
C HIS A 178 17.07 12.55 -5.03
N ALA A 179 17.15 13.20 -6.19
CA ALA A 179 17.14 14.66 -6.27
C ALA A 179 15.74 15.23 -5.95
N THR A 180 14.70 14.59 -6.47
CA THR A 180 13.30 14.91 -6.17
C THR A 180 13.02 14.67 -4.70
N MET A 181 13.48 13.55 -4.13
CA MET A 181 13.31 13.27 -2.70
C MET A 181 13.96 14.30 -1.79
N ALA A 182 15.18 14.74 -2.12
CA ALA A 182 15.90 15.73 -1.33
C ALA A 182 15.19 17.10 -1.27
N THR A 183 14.35 17.42 -2.26
CA THR A 183 13.65 18.71 -2.37
C THR A 183 12.16 18.63 -2.04
N THR A 184 11.60 17.43 -1.90
CA THR A 184 10.17 17.20 -1.65
C THR A 184 9.83 17.50 -0.18
N ASN A 185 8.83 18.36 0.05
CA ASN A 185 8.32 18.62 1.39
C ASN A 185 7.26 17.58 1.80
N LEU A 186 7.70 16.44 2.32
CA LEU A 186 6.83 15.32 2.74
C LEU A 186 5.79 15.74 3.78
N LYS A 187 6.16 16.63 4.71
CA LYS A 187 5.24 17.14 5.74
C LYS A 187 4.06 17.89 5.13
N ALA A 188 4.32 18.75 4.14
CA ALA A 188 3.29 19.56 3.49
C ALA A 188 2.40 18.74 2.52
N LEU A 189 2.90 17.59 2.06
CA LEU A 189 2.16 16.62 1.25
C LEU A 189 1.31 15.66 2.07
N MET A 190 1.42 15.64 3.40
CA MET A 190 0.53 14.86 4.24
C MET A 190 -0.94 15.33 4.03
N PRO A 191 -1.91 14.41 3.82
CA PRO A 191 -3.32 14.78 3.72
C PRO A 191 -3.77 15.58 4.94
N VAL A 192 -4.72 16.48 4.75
CA VAL A 192 -5.37 17.13 5.90
C VAL A 192 -6.18 16.06 6.61
N GLU A 193 -6.07 15.99 7.93
CA GLU A 193 -6.82 15.05 8.78
C GLU A 193 -8.28 15.52 8.94
N VAL A 194 -9.02 15.51 7.83
CA VAL A 194 -10.41 15.92 7.72
C VAL A 194 -11.12 14.93 6.80
N GLU A 195 -12.32 14.52 7.19
CA GLU A 195 -13.16 13.64 6.36
C GLU A 195 -13.66 14.35 5.11
N ASP A 196 -13.80 13.60 4.03
CA ASP A 196 -14.22 14.12 2.71
C ASP A 196 -15.53 14.95 2.80
N GLU A 197 -16.48 14.59 3.66
CA GLU A 197 -17.75 15.33 3.83
C GLU A 197 -17.56 16.78 4.30
N HIS A 198 -16.39 17.13 4.84
CA HIS A 198 -16.05 18.47 5.31
C HIS A 198 -15.04 19.20 4.39
N ILE A 199 -14.74 18.62 3.21
CA ILE A 199 -13.87 19.22 2.20
C ILE A 199 -14.72 19.72 1.03
N PHE A 200 -14.89 21.03 0.93
CA PHE A 200 -15.61 21.68 -0.15
C PHE A 200 -14.61 22.23 -1.17
N LYS A 201 -15.05 22.62 -2.37
CA LYS A 201 -14.15 23.16 -3.41
C LYS A 201 -13.29 24.32 -2.90
N HIS A 202 -13.89 25.26 -2.16
CA HIS A 202 -13.22 26.51 -1.79
C HIS A 202 -12.78 26.57 -0.33
N GLU A 203 -13.21 25.64 0.52
CA GLU A 203 -12.87 25.64 1.93
C GLU A 203 -12.82 24.22 2.50
N THR A 204 -12.04 24.06 3.56
CA THR A 204 -12.01 22.84 4.37
C THR A 204 -12.46 23.20 5.77
N ILE A 205 -13.52 22.56 6.25
CA ILE A 205 -14.05 22.78 7.58
C ILE A 205 -13.38 21.79 8.53
N SER A 206 -12.66 22.29 9.53
CA SER A 206 -12.09 21.43 10.55
C SER A 206 -13.20 20.81 11.40
N SER A 207 -13.26 19.48 11.47
CA SER A 207 -14.18 18.80 12.38
C SER A 207 -13.81 19.11 13.84
N PRO A 208 -14.79 19.44 14.70
CA PRO A 208 -14.55 19.65 16.13
C PRO A 208 -14.36 18.33 16.91
N THR A 209 -14.54 17.17 16.27
CA THR A 209 -14.58 15.87 16.93
C THR A 209 -13.19 15.24 17.04
N SER A 210 -12.83 14.79 18.25
CA SER A 210 -11.66 13.94 18.54
C SER A 210 -11.84 12.50 18.01
N GLU A 211 -12.71 12.29 17.03
CA GLU A 211 -13.10 10.97 16.55
C GLU A 211 -12.11 10.47 15.50
N VAL A 212 -11.76 9.19 15.59
CA VAL A 212 -10.84 8.53 14.67
C VAL A 212 -11.54 8.23 13.36
N SER A 213 -10.92 8.59 12.24
CA SER A 213 -11.50 8.45 10.91
C SER A 213 -10.66 7.59 9.95
N MET A 214 -11.17 7.33 8.74
CA MET A 214 -10.39 6.63 7.70
C MET A 214 -9.14 7.42 7.31
N THR A 215 -9.27 8.76 7.26
CA THR A 215 -8.16 9.65 6.96
C THR A 215 -7.07 9.58 8.02
N THR A 216 -7.44 9.50 9.31
CA THR A 216 -6.49 9.25 10.40
C THR A 216 -5.69 7.97 10.19
N GLY A 217 -6.36 6.86 9.82
CA GLY A 217 -5.69 5.59 9.52
C GLY A 217 -4.72 5.69 8.35
N PHE A 218 -5.12 6.36 7.26
CA PHE A 218 -4.27 6.61 6.10
C PHE A 218 -3.02 7.44 6.45
N ILE A 219 -3.17 8.49 7.28
CA ILE A 219 -2.06 9.33 7.75
C ILE A 219 -1.09 8.53 8.62
N ILE A 220 -1.58 7.70 9.53
CA ILE A 220 -0.73 6.84 10.38
C ILE A 220 0.09 5.89 9.50
N HIS A 221 -0.56 5.24 8.53
CA HIS A 221 0.09 4.36 7.58
C HIS A 221 1.17 5.08 6.74
N SER A 222 0.86 6.28 6.25
CA SER A 222 1.81 7.16 5.56
C SER A 222 3.03 7.50 6.41
N ARG A 223 2.83 7.85 7.68
CA ARG A 223 3.90 8.19 8.61
C ARG A 223 4.83 7.01 8.87
N LEU A 224 4.30 5.78 9.00
CA LEU A 224 5.14 4.58 9.16
C LEU A 224 6.09 4.40 7.96
N PHE A 225 5.57 4.52 6.74
CA PHE A 225 6.38 4.44 5.52
C PHE A 225 7.45 5.53 5.46
N TRP A 226 7.10 6.76 5.83
CA TRP A 226 8.08 7.86 5.90
C TRP A 226 9.15 7.59 6.95
N GLN A 227 8.77 7.25 8.18
CA GLN A 227 9.71 6.97 9.27
C GLN A 227 10.66 5.80 8.95
N ALA A 228 10.23 4.86 8.10
CA ALA A 228 11.06 3.76 7.62
C ALA A 228 12.14 4.14 6.60
N ILE A 229 12.11 5.34 6.02
CA ILE A 229 13.19 5.84 5.17
C ILE A 229 13.80 7.16 5.68
N GLU A 230 13.17 7.82 6.64
CA GLU A 230 13.61 9.11 7.15
C GLU A 230 14.94 9.04 7.90
N ASN A 231 15.83 9.99 7.64
CA ASN A 231 17.07 10.15 8.38
C ASN A 231 17.01 11.45 9.18
N PRO A 232 16.48 11.43 10.42
CA PRO A 232 16.23 12.64 11.22
C PRO A 232 17.50 13.47 11.52
N TYR A 233 18.69 12.87 11.38
CA TYR A 233 19.98 13.52 11.67
C TYR A 233 20.79 13.91 10.43
N GLY A 234 20.18 13.89 9.25
CA GLY A 234 20.88 14.16 7.97
C GLY A 234 21.59 15.51 7.88
N ASN A 235 21.22 16.50 8.71
CA ASN A 235 21.79 17.86 8.65
C ASN A 235 22.37 18.40 9.97
N GLU A 236 22.07 17.83 11.14
CA GLU A 236 22.47 18.45 12.43
C GLU A 236 23.83 17.96 12.98
N ARG A 237 24.31 16.77 12.58
CA ARG A 237 25.59 16.21 13.08
C ARG A 237 26.74 16.17 12.07
N GLY A 238 26.56 16.73 10.87
CA GLY A 238 27.63 16.75 9.86
C GLY A 238 28.08 15.36 9.36
N GLU A 239 27.33 14.30 9.66
CA GLU A 239 27.64 12.95 9.18
C GLU A 239 27.13 12.78 7.74
N CYS A 240 27.99 13.13 6.78
CA CYS A 240 27.81 12.85 5.36
C CYS A 240 27.45 11.36 5.14
N LEU A 241 26.60 11.07 4.14
CA LEU A 241 26.39 9.70 3.62
C LEU A 241 27.72 8.98 3.39
N CYS A 242 28.71 9.71 2.84
CA CYS A 242 30.07 9.23 2.71
C CYS A 242 30.69 8.76 4.04
N CYS A 243 30.56 9.47 5.15
CA CYS A 243 31.13 9.03 6.43
C CYS A 243 30.43 7.78 7.01
N ARG A 244 29.13 7.61 6.73
CA ARG A 244 28.34 6.43 7.13
C ARG A 244 28.73 5.20 6.32
N ASP A 245 28.94 5.36 5.02
CA ASP A 245 29.43 4.30 4.13
C ASP A 245 30.85 3.83 4.50
N HIS A 246 31.63 4.66 5.20
CA HIS A 246 33.02 4.35 5.58
C HIS A 246 33.17 3.80 7.01
N SER A 247 32.12 3.79 7.84
CA SER A 247 32.17 3.23 9.21
C SER A 247 31.00 2.26 9.45
N PRO A 248 31.25 0.94 9.40
CA PRO A 248 30.22 -0.07 9.70
C PRO A 248 29.54 0.14 11.06
N ALA A 249 30.29 0.55 12.08
CA ALA A 249 29.75 0.80 13.42
C ALA A 249 28.76 1.98 13.45
N ALA A 250 29.03 3.05 12.69
CA ALA A 250 28.11 4.19 12.59
C ALA A 250 26.83 3.80 11.83
N GLN A 251 26.95 2.95 10.81
CA GLN A 251 25.82 2.43 10.06
C GLN A 251 24.93 1.50 10.91
N VAL A 252 25.53 0.61 11.71
CA VAL A 252 24.80 -0.24 12.67
C VAL A 252 24.06 0.60 13.70
N ALA A 253 24.74 1.54 14.37
CA ALA A 253 24.10 2.41 15.36
C ALA A 253 22.97 3.28 14.77
N HIS A 254 23.07 3.64 13.48
CA HIS A 254 22.00 4.33 12.76
C HIS A 254 20.77 3.43 12.58
N LEU A 255 20.97 2.20 12.09
CA LEU A 255 19.89 1.24 11.87
C LEU A 255 19.24 0.78 13.18
N GLU A 256 20.02 0.55 14.24
CA GLU A 256 19.49 0.23 15.58
C GLU A 256 18.60 1.35 16.13
N ARG A 257 19.03 2.61 15.99
CA ARG A 257 18.20 3.76 16.38
C ARG A 257 16.91 3.82 15.58
N ARG A 258 16.99 3.61 14.26
CA ARG A 258 15.82 3.60 13.37
C ARG A 258 14.85 2.47 13.72
N LEU A 259 15.36 1.29 14.05
CA LEU A 259 14.56 0.15 14.51
C LEU A 259 13.86 0.49 15.83
N GLN A 260 14.60 1.08 16.78
CA GLN A 260 14.05 1.53 18.06
C GLN A 260 12.95 2.59 17.86
N ASP A 261 13.19 3.61 17.04
CA ASP A 261 12.20 4.65 16.75
C ASP A 261 10.94 4.04 16.12
N LEU A 262 11.12 3.11 15.17
CA LEU A 262 10.01 2.44 14.49
C LEU A 262 9.22 1.54 15.45
N LYS A 263 9.89 0.85 16.39
CA LYS A 263 9.24 -0.03 17.37
C LYS A 263 8.14 0.69 18.16
N TYR A 264 8.37 1.95 18.53
CA TYR A 264 7.43 2.77 19.31
C TYR A 264 6.64 3.78 18.46
N ALA A 265 6.67 3.67 17.13
CA ALA A 265 6.00 4.59 16.21
C ALA A 265 4.47 4.67 16.39
N LEU A 266 3.86 3.67 17.01
CA LEU A 266 2.41 3.58 17.24
C LEU A 266 1.98 3.94 18.68
N ASP A 267 2.90 4.32 19.57
CA ASP A 267 2.57 4.63 20.97
C ASP A 267 1.67 5.87 21.10
N ASP A 268 1.98 6.90 20.30
CA ASP A 268 1.23 8.16 20.25
C ASP A 268 0.02 8.10 19.32
N ALA A 269 -0.22 6.98 18.63
CA ALA A 269 -1.39 6.82 17.78
C ALA A 269 -2.69 6.88 18.62
N PRO A 270 -3.83 7.27 18.01
CA PRO A 270 -5.14 7.12 18.64
C PRO A 270 -5.35 5.69 19.13
N ARG A 271 -6.06 5.52 20.25
CA ARG A 271 -6.24 4.20 20.91
C ARG A 271 -6.60 3.08 19.93
N PRO A 272 -7.54 3.25 18.96
CA PRO A 272 -7.88 2.19 18.02
C PRO A 272 -6.79 1.77 17.04
N PHE A 273 -5.61 2.40 17.02
CA PHE A 273 -4.47 2.04 16.18
C PHE A 273 -3.20 1.70 16.98
N ARG A 274 -3.27 1.73 18.32
CA ARG A 274 -2.14 1.29 19.17
C ARG A 274 -1.97 -0.22 19.10
N GLN A 275 -0.74 -0.66 19.30
CA GLN A 275 -0.28 -2.06 19.18
C GLN A 275 -1.06 -3.04 20.06
N TYR A 276 -1.31 -2.69 21.33
CA TYR A 276 -2.00 -3.55 22.30
C TYR A 276 -3.38 -3.02 22.73
N ALA A 277 -4.02 -2.21 21.89
CA ALA A 277 -5.37 -1.74 22.20
C ALA A 277 -6.39 -2.89 22.12
N LEU A 278 -7.19 -3.05 23.18
CA LEU A 278 -8.35 -3.93 23.18
C LEU A 278 -9.41 -3.36 22.26
N SER A 279 -10.07 -4.25 21.51
CA SER A 279 -11.21 -3.93 20.64
C SER A 279 -12.50 -3.64 21.43
N ASP A 280 -12.44 -2.84 22.48
CA ASP A 280 -13.64 -2.22 23.06
C ASP A 280 -14.05 -1.07 22.12
N PHE A 281 -14.51 -1.48 20.94
CA PHE A 281 -14.95 -0.55 19.91
C PHE A 281 -16.41 -0.19 20.17
N ASP A 282 -16.63 0.90 20.89
CA ASP A 282 -17.97 1.44 21.05
C ASP A 282 -18.37 2.13 19.74
N SER A 283 -19.15 1.43 18.92
CA SER A 283 -19.52 1.85 17.57
C SER A 283 -20.33 3.15 17.53
N ALA A 284 -20.85 3.59 18.68
CA ALA A 284 -21.61 4.83 18.83
C ALA A 284 -20.74 6.10 18.84
N SER A 285 -19.42 6.00 19.04
CA SER A 285 -18.52 7.16 19.20
C SER A 285 -17.49 7.36 18.08
N HIS A 286 -17.58 6.60 16.99
CA HIS A 286 -16.59 6.65 15.91
C HIS A 286 -17.25 6.69 14.53
N SER A 287 -16.67 7.48 13.61
CA SER A 287 -17.12 7.55 12.21
C SER A 287 -16.77 6.32 11.38
N LEU A 288 -16.04 5.36 11.96
CA LEU A 288 -15.55 4.13 11.32
C LEU A 288 -16.44 2.94 11.66
N SER A 289 -16.81 2.14 10.66
CA SER A 289 -17.37 0.82 10.92
C SER A 289 -16.31 -0.14 11.49
N SER A 290 -16.74 -1.16 12.24
CA SER A 290 -15.84 -2.19 12.78
C SER A 290 -14.99 -2.87 11.71
N SER A 291 -15.56 -3.10 10.52
CA SER A 291 -14.85 -3.75 9.41
C SER A 291 -13.79 -2.84 8.78
N GLN A 292 -14.10 -1.55 8.62
CA GLN A 292 -13.12 -0.55 8.15
C GLN A 292 -11.96 -0.40 9.12
N LEU A 293 -12.24 -0.37 10.44
CA LEU A 293 -11.20 -0.34 11.45
C LEU A 293 -10.34 -1.61 11.39
N GLY A 294 -10.94 -2.80 11.33
CA GLY A 294 -10.21 -4.06 11.24
C GLY A 294 -9.27 -4.08 10.03
N THR A 295 -9.76 -3.59 8.89
CA THR A 295 -8.99 -3.49 7.63
C THR A 295 -7.79 -2.56 7.77
N LEU A 296 -8.00 -1.35 8.33
CA LEU A 296 -6.94 -0.38 8.58
C LEU A 296 -5.92 -0.87 9.61
N ARG A 297 -6.38 -1.47 10.72
CA ARG A 297 -5.51 -2.03 11.76
C ARG A 297 -4.61 -3.12 11.19
N ALA A 298 -5.16 -4.06 10.42
CA ALA A 298 -4.35 -5.08 9.77
C ALA A 298 -3.29 -4.46 8.84
N ASN A 299 -3.67 -3.47 8.03
CA ASN A 299 -2.75 -2.78 7.14
C ASN A 299 -1.60 -2.08 7.89
N ILE A 300 -1.94 -1.32 8.93
CA ILE A 300 -1.01 -0.54 9.75
C ILE A 300 -0.06 -1.46 10.51
N HIS A 301 -0.58 -2.42 11.26
CA HIS A 301 0.26 -3.27 12.11
C HIS A 301 1.14 -4.24 11.31
N VAL A 302 0.63 -4.83 10.22
CA VAL A 302 1.48 -5.66 9.35
C VAL A 302 2.57 -4.82 8.70
N THR A 303 2.27 -3.59 8.26
CA THR A 303 3.27 -2.68 7.69
C THR A 303 4.32 -2.28 8.74
N HIS A 304 3.89 -1.94 9.96
CA HIS A 304 4.77 -1.58 11.08
C HIS A 304 5.77 -2.70 11.42
N LEU A 305 5.30 -3.93 11.51
CA LEU A 305 6.12 -5.11 11.81
C LEU A 305 7.05 -5.49 10.65
N TRP A 306 6.55 -5.42 9.41
CA TRP A 306 7.34 -5.68 8.23
C TRP A 306 8.50 -4.69 8.07
N LEU A 307 8.26 -3.40 8.27
CA LEU A 307 9.31 -2.38 8.19
C LEU A 307 10.40 -2.60 9.27
N GLN A 308 10.04 -3.07 10.47
CA GLN A 308 11.02 -3.47 11.49
C GLN A 308 11.86 -4.66 11.01
N SER A 309 11.22 -5.68 10.42
CA SER A 309 11.93 -6.83 9.84
C SER A 309 12.91 -6.42 8.73
N MET A 310 12.56 -5.45 7.88
CA MET A 310 13.46 -4.97 6.83
C MET A 310 14.70 -4.26 7.39
N LEU A 311 14.57 -3.53 8.51
CA LEU A 311 15.73 -2.94 9.19
C LEU A 311 16.60 -4.01 9.85
N LEU A 312 15.99 -5.06 10.40
CA LEU A 312 16.72 -6.22 10.94
C LEU A 312 17.50 -6.95 9.84
N ASP A 313 16.92 -7.13 8.65
CA ASP A 313 17.61 -7.74 7.52
C ASP A 313 18.86 -6.92 7.12
N GLN A 314 18.78 -5.59 7.16
CA GLN A 314 19.94 -4.72 6.91
C GLN A 314 20.98 -4.79 8.03
N LEU A 315 20.54 -4.85 9.29
CA LEU A 315 21.44 -5.00 10.45
C LEU A 315 22.20 -6.31 10.40
N ASP A 316 21.54 -7.41 10.05
CA ASP A 316 22.16 -8.74 9.99
C ASP A 316 23.22 -8.84 8.90
N LEU A 317 23.11 -8.07 7.81
CA LEU A 317 24.16 -7.96 6.79
C LEU A 317 25.44 -7.28 7.30
N LEU A 318 25.32 -6.42 8.32
CA LEU A 318 26.43 -5.67 8.92
C LEU A 318 26.96 -6.30 10.22
N THR A 319 26.18 -7.20 10.82
CA THR A 319 26.44 -7.81 12.13
C THR A 319 26.30 -9.34 12.04
N SER A 320 25.60 -9.97 12.99
CA SER A 320 25.28 -11.40 12.97
C SER A 320 23.78 -11.59 13.26
N PRO A 321 23.08 -12.47 12.53
CA PRO A 321 21.67 -12.81 12.78
C PRO A 321 21.37 -13.24 14.24
N GLU A 322 22.36 -13.80 14.94
CA GLU A 322 22.25 -14.19 16.34
C GLU A 322 21.95 -13.01 17.28
N GLN A 323 22.46 -11.82 16.95
CA GLN A 323 22.36 -10.64 17.83
C GLN A 323 20.93 -10.10 17.92
N HIS A 324 20.14 -10.27 16.87
CA HIS A 324 18.79 -9.71 16.76
C HIS A 324 17.69 -10.78 16.67
N TRP A 325 18.03 -12.04 16.98
CA TRP A 325 17.11 -13.14 16.84
C TRP A 325 15.87 -12.99 17.73
N HIS A 326 16.05 -12.47 18.96
CA HIS A 326 14.95 -12.23 19.88
C HIS A 326 13.92 -11.24 19.30
N GLU A 327 14.39 -10.15 18.69
CA GLU A 327 13.56 -9.18 17.99
C GLU A 327 12.79 -9.81 16.82
N ARG A 328 13.43 -10.72 16.05
CA ARG A 328 12.75 -11.46 14.96
C ARG A 328 11.63 -12.35 15.48
N GLU A 329 11.85 -13.06 16.59
CA GLU A 329 10.80 -13.88 17.21
C GLU A 329 9.66 -13.04 17.77
N ASP A 330 9.96 -11.89 18.38
CA ASP A 330 8.96 -10.95 18.89
C ASP A 330 8.09 -10.38 17.75
N ILE A 331 8.71 -9.90 16.67
CA ILE A 331 8.00 -9.45 15.46
C ILE A 331 7.10 -10.55 14.90
N SER A 332 7.61 -11.78 14.82
CA SER A 332 6.85 -12.92 14.29
C SER A 332 5.64 -13.26 15.17
N THR A 333 5.82 -13.24 16.48
CA THR A 333 4.75 -13.49 17.46
C THR A 333 3.66 -12.43 17.35
N GLN A 334 4.04 -11.16 17.27
CA GLN A 334 3.10 -10.05 17.11
C GLN A 334 2.37 -10.10 15.77
N LEU A 335 3.07 -10.47 14.70
CA LEU A 335 2.46 -10.59 13.38
C LEU A 335 1.40 -11.70 13.36
N LEU A 336 1.71 -12.87 13.93
CA LEU A 336 0.74 -13.95 14.09
C LEU A 336 -0.45 -13.52 14.96
N HIS A 337 -0.20 -12.74 16.02
CA HIS A 337 -1.28 -12.20 16.84
C HIS A 337 -2.23 -11.31 16.01
N VAL A 338 -1.71 -10.39 15.21
CA VAL A 338 -2.52 -9.54 14.32
C VAL A 338 -3.32 -10.38 13.33
N LEU A 339 -2.67 -11.34 12.66
CA LEU A 339 -3.31 -12.16 11.61
C LEU A 339 -4.37 -13.12 12.17
N HIS A 340 -4.19 -13.67 13.38
CA HIS A 340 -5.17 -14.56 14.00
C HIS A 340 -6.36 -13.83 14.61
N ASN A 341 -6.16 -12.59 15.08
CA ASN A 341 -7.21 -11.81 15.75
C ASN A 341 -7.94 -10.83 14.81
N THR A 342 -7.60 -10.82 13.53
CA THR A 342 -8.33 -10.04 12.52
C THR A 342 -9.24 -10.97 11.71
N PRO A 343 -10.55 -10.68 11.57
CA PRO A 343 -11.44 -11.44 10.72
C PRO A 343 -10.95 -11.53 9.28
N GLN A 344 -11.14 -12.69 8.64
CA GLN A 344 -10.73 -12.90 7.24
C GLN A 344 -11.29 -11.84 6.29
N ALA A 345 -12.54 -11.40 6.51
CA ALA A 345 -13.20 -10.37 5.70
C ALA A 345 -12.54 -8.99 5.82
N ASP A 346 -11.83 -8.71 6.91
CA ASP A 346 -11.13 -7.45 7.14
C ASP A 346 -9.66 -7.54 6.71
N ILE A 347 -9.09 -8.75 6.64
CA ILE A 347 -7.76 -8.97 6.04
C ILE A 347 -7.84 -8.92 4.52
N GLU A 348 -8.86 -9.54 3.92
CA GLU A 348 -9.04 -9.70 2.47
C GLU A 348 -8.77 -8.42 1.64
N PRO A 349 -9.30 -7.23 2.00
CA PRO A 349 -9.11 -6.02 1.20
C PRO A 349 -7.64 -5.57 1.08
N ASN A 350 -6.74 -6.04 1.95
CA ASN A 350 -5.31 -5.75 1.84
C ASN A 350 -4.62 -6.52 0.70
N GLY A 351 -5.20 -7.65 0.28
CA GLY A 351 -4.73 -8.49 -0.81
C GLY A 351 -3.27 -8.96 -0.68
N LEU A 352 -2.66 -9.22 -1.84
CA LEU A 352 -1.28 -9.72 -1.97
C LEU A 352 -0.23 -8.78 -1.38
N HIS A 353 -0.51 -7.48 -1.23
CA HIS A 353 0.43 -6.56 -0.61
C HIS A 353 0.69 -6.91 0.86
N LEU A 354 -0.32 -7.40 1.57
CA LEU A 354 -0.17 -7.90 2.95
C LEU A 354 0.49 -9.28 2.94
N VAL A 355 0.09 -10.17 2.02
CA VAL A 355 0.71 -11.50 1.87
C VAL A 355 2.23 -11.39 1.66
N TYR A 356 2.69 -10.43 0.87
CA TYR A 356 4.12 -10.24 0.60
C TYR A 356 4.87 -9.73 1.83
N LYS A 357 4.28 -8.81 2.59
CA LYS A 357 4.86 -8.36 3.87
C LYS A 357 4.99 -9.51 4.87
N VAL A 358 3.95 -10.36 4.98
CA VAL A 358 3.98 -11.57 5.81
C VAL A 358 5.06 -12.55 5.34
N ARG A 359 5.18 -12.74 4.02
CA ARG A 359 6.21 -13.57 3.41
C ARG A 359 7.61 -13.10 3.78
N ASP A 360 7.88 -11.80 3.67
CA ASP A 360 9.21 -11.25 3.96
C ASP A 360 9.60 -11.44 5.43
N VAL A 361 8.67 -11.19 6.35
CA VAL A 361 8.90 -11.48 7.78
C VAL A 361 9.18 -12.97 8.00
N ALA A 362 8.42 -13.85 7.35
CA ALA A 362 8.62 -15.30 7.45
C ALA A 362 9.96 -15.77 6.84
N VAL A 363 10.43 -15.13 5.76
CA VAL A 363 11.72 -15.44 5.12
C VAL A 363 12.87 -15.14 6.07
N GLY A 364 12.78 -14.07 6.87
CA GLY A 364 13.78 -13.76 7.90
C GLY A 364 14.01 -14.89 8.91
N LEU A 365 12.99 -15.70 9.19
CA LEU A 365 13.10 -16.85 10.10
C LEU A 365 13.85 -18.05 9.50
N LEU A 366 13.98 -18.12 8.18
CA LEU A 366 14.77 -19.18 7.52
C LEU A 366 16.26 -19.03 7.78
N ALA A 367 16.71 -17.83 8.19
CA ALA A 367 18.07 -17.55 8.60
C ALA A 367 18.32 -17.85 10.10
N CYS A 368 17.48 -18.68 10.73
CA CYS A 368 17.66 -19.08 12.13
C CYS A 368 19.08 -19.61 12.37
N PRO A 369 19.85 -19.00 13.30
CA PRO A 369 21.24 -19.40 13.53
C PRO A 369 21.35 -20.65 14.41
N TYR A 370 20.23 -21.10 15.01
CA TYR A 370 20.22 -22.22 15.93
C TYR A 370 19.80 -23.52 15.24
N GLU A 371 20.41 -24.63 15.68
CA GLU A 371 20.07 -25.97 15.23
C GLU A 371 19.24 -26.74 16.28
N PRO A 372 18.43 -27.73 15.88
CA PRO A 372 17.81 -28.65 16.82
C PRO A 372 18.88 -29.31 17.72
N PRO A 373 18.67 -29.44 19.04
CA PRO A 373 17.38 -29.34 19.74
C PRO A 373 17.06 -27.96 20.34
N ASP A 374 17.68 -26.87 19.89
CA ASP A 374 17.43 -25.54 20.47
C ASP A 374 15.93 -25.15 20.40
N PRO A 375 15.31 -24.68 21.50
CA PRO A 375 13.91 -24.26 21.50
C PRO A 375 13.60 -23.17 20.46
N SER A 376 14.55 -22.29 20.17
CA SER A 376 14.42 -21.20 19.20
C SER A 376 14.39 -21.74 17.77
N ALA A 377 15.18 -22.77 17.46
CA ALA A 377 15.11 -23.48 16.19
C ALA A 377 13.73 -24.14 15.98
N LYS A 378 13.17 -24.72 17.04
CA LYS A 378 11.82 -25.30 17.02
C LYS A 378 10.74 -24.22 16.81
N ARG A 379 10.79 -23.10 17.55
CA ARG A 379 9.84 -21.99 17.40
C ARG A 379 9.89 -21.38 16.00
N ALA A 380 11.08 -21.19 15.44
CA ALA A 380 11.25 -20.72 14.06
C ALA A 380 10.49 -21.59 13.04
N GLN A 381 10.63 -22.92 13.16
CA GLN A 381 9.92 -23.88 12.29
C GLN A 381 8.40 -23.80 12.47
N GLU A 382 7.92 -23.64 13.71
CA GLU A 382 6.49 -23.48 14.01
C GLU A 382 5.92 -22.18 13.43
N TYR A 383 6.65 -21.07 13.55
CA TYR A 383 6.27 -19.77 12.96
C TYR A 383 6.24 -19.83 11.43
N VAL A 384 7.27 -20.38 10.79
CA VAL A 384 7.33 -20.53 9.31
C VAL A 384 6.16 -21.37 8.81
N LYS A 385 5.83 -22.46 9.50
CA LYS A 385 4.65 -23.27 9.18
C LYS A 385 3.36 -22.47 9.31
N ALA A 386 3.16 -21.76 10.43
CA ALA A 386 1.97 -20.95 10.65
C ALA A 386 1.80 -19.85 9.59
N PHE A 387 2.88 -19.14 9.23
CA PHE A 387 2.84 -18.15 8.16
C PHE A 387 2.52 -18.77 6.81
N THR A 388 3.07 -19.95 6.50
CA THR A 388 2.77 -20.66 5.25
C THR A 388 1.30 -21.03 5.15
N ASP A 389 0.72 -21.55 6.24
CA ASP A 389 -0.71 -21.90 6.30
C ASP A 389 -1.61 -20.66 6.12
N ILE A 390 -1.26 -19.52 6.75
CA ILE A 390 -1.97 -18.26 6.58
C ILE A 390 -1.84 -17.74 5.14
N MET A 391 -0.63 -17.67 4.60
CA MET A 391 -0.39 -17.20 3.24
C MET A 391 -1.11 -18.05 2.20
N ALA A 392 -1.14 -19.38 2.35
CA ALA A 392 -1.88 -20.26 1.45
C ALA A 392 -3.39 -19.97 1.44
N ARG A 393 -3.94 -19.44 2.54
CA ARG A 393 -5.33 -19.01 2.66
C ARG A 393 -5.58 -17.61 2.10
N LEU A 394 -4.59 -16.71 2.19
CA LEU A 394 -4.70 -15.31 1.79
C LEU A 394 -4.30 -15.08 0.32
N ASP A 395 -3.42 -15.92 -0.23
CA ASP A 395 -2.98 -15.82 -1.62
C ASP A 395 -4.11 -16.28 -2.55
N ALA A 396 -4.85 -15.31 -3.04
CA ALA A 396 -5.90 -15.50 -4.02
C ALA A 396 -5.43 -15.19 -5.45
N SER A 397 -4.12 -15.27 -5.76
CA SER A 397 -3.68 -15.10 -7.15
C SER A 397 -4.23 -16.22 -8.03
N GLU A 398 -4.81 -15.86 -9.18
CA GLU A 398 -5.35 -16.86 -10.13
C GLU A 398 -4.28 -17.40 -11.07
N THR A 399 -3.18 -16.65 -11.25
CA THR A 399 -2.03 -17.07 -12.03
C THR A 399 -0.78 -17.13 -11.16
N ILE A 400 0.06 -18.13 -11.41
CA ILE A 400 1.33 -18.30 -10.69
C ILE A 400 2.16 -17.03 -10.85
N ASN A 401 2.47 -16.41 -9.72
CA ASN A 401 3.28 -15.21 -9.71
C ASN A 401 4.74 -15.56 -9.99
N THR A 402 5.22 -15.13 -11.16
CA THR A 402 6.59 -15.36 -11.63
C THR A 402 7.49 -14.14 -11.45
N ALA A 403 7.19 -13.22 -10.52
CA ALA A 403 7.91 -11.95 -10.38
C ALA A 403 9.45 -12.07 -10.31
N ASN A 404 10.00 -13.21 -9.85
CA ASN A 404 11.45 -13.47 -9.75
C ASN A 404 12.02 -14.30 -10.91
N LEU A 405 11.19 -14.76 -11.83
CA LEU A 405 11.60 -15.47 -13.05
C LEU A 405 11.46 -14.53 -14.23
N GLN A 406 12.33 -14.68 -15.24
CA GLN A 406 12.20 -13.98 -16.52
C GLN A 406 10.88 -14.44 -17.17
N SER A 407 9.80 -13.72 -16.88
CA SER A 407 8.41 -14.18 -17.11
C SER A 407 7.86 -13.80 -18.48
N TRP A 408 8.65 -13.10 -19.30
CA TRP A 408 8.26 -12.74 -20.65
C TRP A 408 8.77 -13.79 -21.65
N ILE A 409 7.90 -14.12 -22.60
CA ILE A 409 8.24 -14.99 -23.72
C ILE A 409 8.75 -14.09 -24.83
N ASP A 410 10.04 -14.15 -25.13
CA ASP A 410 10.61 -13.54 -26.33
C ASP A 410 10.24 -14.41 -27.54
N THR A 411 9.13 -14.08 -28.19
CA THR A 411 8.63 -14.81 -29.36
C THR A 411 9.58 -14.69 -30.57
N GLY A 412 10.48 -13.71 -30.59
CA GLY A 412 11.51 -13.56 -31.62
C GLY A 412 12.69 -14.53 -31.47
N ARG A 413 12.89 -15.09 -30.26
CA ARG A 413 13.91 -16.13 -30.01
C ARG A 413 13.48 -17.55 -30.37
N GLN A 414 12.22 -17.76 -30.74
CA GLN A 414 11.71 -19.09 -31.11
C GLN A 414 12.18 -19.58 -32.50
N SER A 415 13.14 -18.88 -33.13
CA SER A 415 13.63 -19.18 -34.48
C SER A 415 15.14 -18.97 -34.66
N VAL A 416 15.97 -19.35 -33.68
CA VAL A 416 17.43 -19.51 -33.88
C VAL A 416 17.88 -20.88 -33.43
#